data_AF-A0A2W6QWI6-F1
#
_entry.id   AF-A0A2W6QWI6-F1
#
_cell.length_a   1.000
_cell.length_b   1.000
_cell.length_c   1.000
_cell.angle_alpha   90.00
_cell.angle_beta   90.00
_cell.angle_gamma   90.00
#
_symmetry.space_group_name_H-M   'P 1'
#
loop_
_entity.id
_entity.type
_entity.pdbx_description
1 polymer ?
#
loop_
_entity_poly.entity_id
_entity_poly.type
_entity_poly.pdbx_seq_one_letter_code
_entity_poly.pdbx_strand_id
1 'polypeptide(L)'
;MISAKIIIYPSREYPVKSGYRPLFLINGEYYSGVVSFDGDDIYPNEERNVKIKFLTFNGALNHGDVIKLFESPNHEVGRVLVN
;
A
#
# COMPACT_ATOMS: atom_id res chain seq x y z
N MET A 1 7.95 -9.51 -5.26
CA MET A 1 6.99 -8.48 -5.70
C MET A 1 5.62 -9.12 -5.68
N ILE A 2 4.60 -8.45 -5.16
CA ILE A 2 3.23 -9.01 -5.06
C ILE A 2 2.25 -8.15 -5.85
N SER A 3 1.11 -8.74 -6.23
CA SER A 3 -0.03 -8.01 -6.77
C SER A 3 -1.01 -7.72 -5.65
N ALA A 4 -1.60 -6.55 -5.65
CA ALA A 4 -2.62 -6.20 -4.68
C ALA A 4 -3.60 -5.19 -5.26
N LYS A 5 -4.75 -5.03 -4.62
CA LYS A 5 -5.63 -3.90 -4.82
C LYS A 5 -5.41 -2.89 -3.69
N ILE A 6 -5.00 -1.66 -4.02
CA ILE A 6 -4.86 -0.56 -3.05
C ILE A 6 -6.16 0.23 -2.94
N ILE A 7 -6.44 0.73 -1.73
CA ILE A 7 -7.51 1.67 -1.43
C ILE A 7 -6.90 2.81 -0.60
N ILE A 8 -6.98 4.04 -1.08
CA ILE A 8 -6.50 5.22 -0.37
C ILE A 8 -7.66 5.87 0.37
N TYR A 9 -7.49 6.15 1.66
CA TYR A 9 -8.54 6.74 2.48
C TYR A 9 -8.72 8.24 2.22
N PRO A 10 -9.92 8.79 2.49
CA PRO A 10 -10.22 10.20 2.30
C PRO A 10 -9.49 11.12 3.31
N SER A 11 -8.82 10.56 4.32
CA SER A 11 -7.94 11.31 5.22
C SER A 11 -6.72 11.92 4.53
N ARG A 12 -6.37 11.43 3.33
CA ARG A 12 -5.27 11.94 2.53
C ARG A 12 -5.77 13.05 1.61
N GLU A 13 -5.11 14.21 1.60
CA GLU A 13 -5.50 15.34 0.74
C GLU A 13 -4.99 15.21 -0.70
N TYR A 14 -3.84 14.58 -0.90
CA TYR A 14 -3.14 14.52 -2.19
C TYR A 14 -3.17 13.13 -2.79
N PRO A 15 -3.22 13.01 -4.13
CA PRO A 15 -3.21 11.72 -4.78
C PRO A 15 -1.85 11.00 -4.61
N VAL A 16 -1.88 9.69 -4.83
CA VAL A 16 -0.70 8.82 -4.78
C VAL A 16 -0.16 8.63 -6.19
N LYS A 17 1.16 8.83 -6.36
CA LYS A 17 1.86 8.61 -7.64
C LYS A 17 2.53 7.24 -7.69
N SER A 18 2.75 6.72 -8.89
CA SER A 18 3.53 5.49 -9.08
C SER A 18 4.95 5.67 -8.53
N GLY A 19 5.47 4.69 -7.80
CA GLY A 19 6.71 4.80 -7.03
C GLY A 19 6.53 5.24 -5.57
N TYR A 20 5.29 5.42 -5.11
CA TYR A 20 4.94 5.76 -3.72
C TYR A 20 5.54 4.78 -2.71
N ARG A 21 5.99 5.30 -1.57
CA ARG A 21 6.73 4.54 -0.54
C ARG A 21 6.07 4.60 0.84
N PRO A 22 4.95 3.89 1.06
CA PRO A 22 4.33 3.80 2.38
C PRO A 22 5.07 2.81 3.29
N LEU A 23 4.70 2.87 4.56
CA LEU A 23 4.88 1.81 5.53
C LEU A 23 3.68 0.85 5.48
N PHE A 24 3.96 -0.44 5.57
CA PHE A 24 3.00 -1.53 5.58
C PHE A 24 3.01 -2.16 6.97
N LEU A 25 1.87 -2.20 7.64
CA LEU A 25 1.74 -2.84 8.95
C LEU A 25 1.44 -4.33 8.76
N ILE A 26 2.42 -5.18 9.02
CA ILE A 26 2.34 -6.64 8.87
C ILE A 26 2.74 -7.28 10.20
N ASN A 27 1.85 -8.09 10.77
CA ASN A 27 2.08 -8.78 12.05
C ASN A 27 2.54 -7.84 13.20
N GLY A 28 2.01 -6.61 13.24
CA GLY A 28 2.33 -5.61 14.26
C GLY A 28 3.59 -4.78 13.99
N GLU A 29 4.35 -5.10 12.94
CA GLU A 29 5.60 -4.42 12.59
C GLU A 29 5.46 -3.60 11.30
N TYR A 30 6.22 -2.52 11.18
CA TYR A 30 6.21 -1.64 10.01
C TYR A 30 7.31 -2.01 9.02
N TYR A 31 6.92 -2.26 7.77
CA TYR A 31 7.85 -2.55 6.68
C TYR A 31 7.72 -1.51 5.58
N SER A 32 8.84 -1.08 5.01
CA SER A 32 8.82 -0.17 3.87
C SER A 32 8.67 -0.94 2.56
N GLY A 33 7.96 -0.34 1.60
CA GLY A 33 7.81 -0.91 0.27
C GLY A 33 7.55 0.15 -0.78
N VAL A 34 7.70 -0.22 -2.04
CA VAL A 34 7.41 0.63 -3.19
C VAL A 34 6.15 0.11 -3.87
N VAL A 35 5.17 1.00 -4.04
CA VAL A 35 3.93 0.77 -4.79
C VAL A 35 4.12 1.29 -6.20
N SER A 36 3.82 0.45 -7.19
CA SER A 36 3.90 0.77 -8.61
C SER A 36 2.63 0.34 -9.34
N PHE A 37 2.22 1.13 -10.31
CA PHE A 37 1.04 0.89 -11.14
C PHE A 37 1.17 1.67 -12.45
N ASP A 38 0.39 1.26 -13.43
CA ASP A 38 0.26 1.92 -14.72
C ASP A 38 -0.89 2.94 -14.69
N GLY A 39 -0.81 3.96 -15.55
CA GLY A 39 -1.84 4.98 -15.71
C GLY A 39 -1.67 6.19 -14.79
N ASP A 40 -2.78 6.87 -14.54
CA ASP A 40 -2.84 8.13 -13.78
C ASP A 40 -2.59 7.92 -12.28
N ASP A 41 -2.50 9.01 -11.53
CA ASP A 41 -2.41 9.00 -10.07
C ASP A 41 -3.66 8.38 -9.43
N ILE A 42 -3.53 7.87 -8.21
CA ILE A 42 -4.64 7.28 -7.43
C ILE A 42 -5.15 8.34 -6.46
N TYR A 43 -6.38 8.79 -6.65
CA TYR A 43 -7.01 9.77 -5.77
C TYR A 43 -7.58 9.12 -4.50
N PRO A 44 -7.78 9.89 -3.43
CA PRO A 44 -8.49 9.40 -2.24
C PRO A 44 -9.86 8.82 -2.61
N ASN A 45 -10.25 7.72 -1.93
CA ASN A 45 -11.42 6.86 -2.22
C ASN A 45 -11.35 6.03 -3.51
N GLU A 46 -10.25 6.04 -4.25
CA GLU A 46 -10.10 5.16 -5.41
C GLU A 46 -9.51 3.80 -5.04
N GLU A 47 -9.93 2.80 -5.81
CA GLU A 47 -9.31 1.48 -5.82
C GLU A 47 -8.47 1.28 -7.09
N ARG A 48 -7.29 0.69 -6.96
CA ARG A 48 -6.46 0.35 -8.14
C ARG A 48 -5.67 -0.94 -7.94
N ASN A 49 -5.47 -1.68 -9.02
CA ASN A 49 -4.53 -2.79 -9.02
C ASN A 49 -3.10 -2.24 -9.05
N VAL A 50 -2.26 -2.72 -8.14
CA VAL A 50 -0.88 -2.29 -7.96
C VAL A 50 0.07 -3.47 -7.82
N LYS A 51 1.35 -3.20 -8.04
CA LYS A 51 2.47 -4.08 -7.71
C LYS A 51 3.24 -3.50 -6.53
N ILE A 52 3.55 -4.33 -5.55
CA ILE A 52 4.29 -3.93 -4.35
C ILE A 52 5.62 -4.67 -4.29
N LYS A 53 6.70 -3.91 -4.11
CA LYS A 53 8.03 -4.42 -3.80
C LYS A 53 8.40 -4.00 -2.38
N PHE A 54 8.36 -4.93 -1.43
CA PHE A 54 8.88 -4.69 -0.09
C PHE A 54 10.40 -4.52 -0.11
N LEU A 55 10.91 -3.59 0.69
CA LEU A 55 12.34 -3.32 0.85
C LEU A 55 12.93 -4.07 2.06
N THR A 56 12.14 -4.21 3.12
CA THR A 56 12.61 -4.77 4.41
C THR A 56 11.84 -6.02 4.86
N PHE A 57 10.78 -6.42 4.16
CA PHE A 57 9.99 -7.61 4.48
C PHE A 57 10.38 -8.79 3.59
N ASN A 58 10.70 -9.94 4.21
CA ASN A 58 11.07 -11.18 3.54
C ASN A 58 10.14 -12.37 3.87
N GLY A 59 9.01 -12.12 4.53
CA GLY A 59 8.02 -13.15 4.86
C GLY A 59 7.09 -13.51 3.70
N ALA A 60 6.17 -14.44 3.95
CA ALA A 60 5.11 -14.81 3.03
C ALA A 60 3.84 -14.01 3.34
N LEU A 61 3.08 -13.70 2.28
CA LEU A 61 1.74 -13.12 2.34
C LEU A 61 0.81 -14.03 1.54
N ASN A 62 -0.42 -14.17 1.99
CA ASN A 62 -1.43 -15.01 1.39
C ASN A 62 -2.43 -14.18 0.58
N HIS A 63 -3.05 -14.82 -0.42
CA HIS A 63 -4.19 -14.24 -1.12
C HIS A 63 -5.29 -13.89 -0.12
N GLY A 64 -5.83 -12.67 -0.21
CA GLY A 64 -6.86 -12.16 0.68
C GLY A 64 -6.33 -11.44 1.93
N ASP A 65 -5.02 -11.44 2.17
CA ASP A 65 -4.44 -10.67 3.27
C ASP A 65 -4.73 -9.18 3.11
N VAL A 66 -5.19 -8.54 4.19
CA VAL A 66 -5.43 -7.10 4.25
C VAL A 66 -4.31 -6.44 5.05
N ILE A 67 -3.59 -5.53 4.41
CA ILE A 67 -2.43 -4.86 4.99
C ILE A 67 -2.69 -3.36 5.02
N LYS A 68 -2.57 -2.75 6.21
CA LYS A 68 -2.76 -1.31 6.37
C LYS A 68 -1.53 -0.53 5.89
N LEU A 69 -1.78 0.65 5.34
CA LEU A 69 -0.78 1.58 4.82
C LEU A 69 -0.66 2.81 5.69
N PHE A 70 0.58 3.28 5.86
CA PHE A 70 0.92 4.41 6.71
C PHE A 70 1.97 5.31 6.04
N GLU A 71 1.93 6.61 6.29
CA GLU A 71 3.02 7.54 5.92
C GLU A 71 3.98 7.83 7.06
N SER A 72 3.48 7.66 8.29
CA SER A 72 4.26 7.60 9.52
C SER A 72 3.57 6.61 10.46
N PRO A 73 4.23 6.10 11.52
CA PRO A 73 3.61 5.13 12.43
C PRO A 73 2.27 5.54 13.05
N ASN A 74 1.93 6.85 13.03
CA ASN A 74 0.69 7.39 13.58
C ASN A 74 -0.29 7.92 12.52
N HIS A 75 0.01 7.72 11.22
CA HIS A 75 -0.79 8.26 10.12
C HIS A 75 -1.18 7.16 9.14
N GLU A 76 -2.32 6.51 9.38
CA GLU A 76 -2.94 5.52 8.48
C GLU A 76 -3.55 6.24 7.26
N VAL A 77 -3.20 5.78 6.06
CA VAL A 77 -3.59 6.43 4.80
C VAL A 77 -4.36 5.51 3.85
N GLY A 78 -4.47 4.23 4.17
CA GLY A 78 -5.16 3.29 3.32
C GLY A 78 -4.90 1.84 3.68
N ARG A 79 -5.21 0.95 2.74
CA ARG A 79 -4.94 -0.47 2.84
C ARG A 79 -4.69 -1.10 1.47
N VAL A 80 -4.12 -2.29 1.47
CA VAL A 80 -4.03 -3.16 0.31
C VAL A 80 -4.66 -4.51 0.60
N LEU A 81 -5.30 -5.10 -0.41
CA LEU A 81 -5.77 -6.48 -0.43
C LEU A 81 -4.85 -7.29 -1.34
N VAL A 82 -4.17 -8.29 -0.81
CA VAL A 82 -3.24 -9.14 -1.58
C VAL A 82 -4.04 -10.03 -2.54
N ASN A 83 -3.65 -10.00 -3.83
CA ASN A 83 -4.23 -10.81 -4.90
C ASN A 83 -3.36 -12.02 -5.22
#